data_AF-A0A5P8WIR5-F1
#
_entry.id   AF-A0A5P8WIR5-F1
#
_cell.length_a   1.000
_cell.length_b   1.000
_cell.length_c   1.000
_cell.angle_alpha   90.00
_cell.angle_beta   90.00
_cell.angle_gamma   90.00
#
_symmetry.space_group_name_H-M   'P 1'
#
loop_
_entity.id
_entity.type
_entity.pdbx_description
1 polymer ?
#
loop_
_entity_poly.entity_id
_entity_poly.type
_entity_poly.pdbx_seq_one_letter_code
_entity_poly.pdbx_strand_id
1 'polypeptide(L)'
;MAENSVSGEGVKADHEGSAAPVLSAEKWSHEAIVARSNVRPERMQKLKVAGNSGQNPGFDFLLECWDDPALQIVIRKLLVKFPQWGIVAVDGVLMEWDK
;
A
#
# COMPACT_ATOMS: atom_id res chain seq x y z
N MET A 1 -61.27 -1.63 8.35
CA MET A 1 -60.68 -0.85 7.24
C MET A 1 -59.25 -0.53 7.66
N ALA A 2 -58.17 -0.99 7.04
CA ALA A 2 -57.98 -1.74 5.81
C ALA A 2 -56.92 -2.83 6.06
N GLU A 3 -57.15 -3.97 5.42
CA GLU A 3 -56.24 -5.09 5.21
C GLU A 3 -55.05 -4.74 4.30
N ASN A 4 -53.95 -5.51 4.40
CA ASN A 4 -53.09 -6.04 3.32
C ASN A 4 -51.75 -6.52 3.95
N SER A 5 -51.57 -7.77 4.39
CA SER A 5 -51.43 -9.05 3.66
C SER A 5 -50.22 -9.11 2.71
N VAL A 6 -49.12 -9.76 3.14
CA VAL A 6 -48.18 -10.43 2.23
C VAL A 6 -47.83 -11.81 2.79
N SER A 7 -48.00 -12.78 1.91
CA SER A 7 -48.14 -14.22 2.11
C SER A 7 -46.80 -14.91 2.38
N GLY A 8 -46.79 -15.82 3.35
CA GLY A 8 -45.78 -16.86 3.42
C GLY A 8 -46.00 -17.88 2.32
N GLU A 9 -45.01 -18.05 1.45
CA GLU A 9 -44.96 -19.17 0.52
C GLU A 9 -43.60 -19.85 0.70
N GLY A 10 -43.65 -21.08 1.20
CA GLY A 10 -42.48 -21.94 1.28
C GLY A 10 -42.12 -22.43 -0.11
N VAL A 11 -40.83 -22.33 -0.47
CA VAL A 11 -40.29 -23.09 -1.59
C VAL A 11 -39.06 -23.83 -1.09
N LYS A 12 -39.24 -25.15 -0.91
CA LYS A 12 -38.15 -26.11 -0.88
C LYS A 12 -37.95 -26.56 -2.33
N ALA A 13 -36.79 -26.28 -2.90
CA ALA A 13 -36.27 -27.02 -4.04
C ALA A 13 -34.75 -27.01 -3.97
N ASP A 14 -34.21 -28.22 -3.91
CA ASP A 14 -32.80 -28.57 -3.84
C ASP A 14 -32.03 -28.20 -5.12
N HIS A 15 -30.72 -28.02 -4.92
CA HIS A 15 -29.63 -28.48 -5.80
C HIS A 15 -29.12 -27.59 -6.96
N GLU A 16 -27.84 -27.22 -6.77
CA GLU A 16 -26.74 -27.13 -7.74
C GLU A 16 -26.58 -25.84 -8.57
N GLY A 17 -25.36 -25.28 -8.47
CA GLY A 17 -24.93 -24.12 -9.24
C GLY A 17 -24.41 -22.93 -8.43
N SER A 18 -24.11 -23.09 -7.14
CA SER A 18 -23.32 -22.07 -6.42
C SER A 18 -21.86 -22.20 -6.85
N ALA A 19 -21.49 -21.48 -7.91
CA ALA A 19 -20.09 -21.14 -8.14
C ALA A 19 -19.63 -20.29 -6.95
N ALA A 20 -19.15 -20.98 -5.90
CA ALA A 20 -18.53 -20.34 -4.76
C ALA A 20 -17.47 -19.35 -5.29
N PRO A 21 -17.42 -18.10 -4.80
CA PRO A 21 -16.25 -17.29 -5.05
C PRO A 21 -15.08 -18.11 -4.52
N VAL A 22 -14.07 -18.38 -5.36
CA VAL A 22 -12.83 -19.04 -4.95
C VAL A 22 -12.24 -18.18 -3.84
N LEU A 23 -12.55 -18.56 -2.59
CA LEU A 23 -12.21 -17.82 -1.40
C LEU A 23 -10.73 -18.05 -1.14
N SER A 24 -9.93 -17.15 -1.69
CA SER A 24 -8.94 -16.37 -0.94
C SER A 24 -7.88 -17.12 -0.12
N ALA A 25 -7.61 -18.41 -0.39
CA ALA A 25 -6.52 -19.12 0.27
C ALA A 25 -5.17 -18.41 -0.02
N GLU A 26 -4.93 -18.04 -1.28
CA GLU A 26 -3.74 -17.27 -1.69
C GLU A 26 -3.70 -15.83 -1.12
N LYS A 27 -4.87 -15.23 -0.86
CA LYS A 27 -4.97 -13.83 -0.42
C LYS A 27 -4.67 -13.66 1.07
N TRP A 28 -4.75 -14.76 1.83
CA TRP A 28 -4.33 -14.88 3.22
C TRP A 28 -3.19 -15.90 3.38
N SER A 29 -2.53 -16.28 2.29
CA SER A 29 -1.37 -17.16 2.39
C SER A 29 -0.32 -16.49 3.26
N HIS A 30 0.32 -17.31 4.09
CA HIS A 30 1.40 -16.88 4.96
C HIS A 30 2.47 -16.10 4.17
N GLU A 31 2.76 -16.50 2.93
CA GLU A 31 3.68 -15.80 2.03
C GLU A 31 3.16 -14.43 1.56
N ALA A 32 1.89 -14.31 1.19
CA ALA A 32 1.29 -13.03 0.78
C ALA A 32 1.22 -12.02 1.93
N ILE A 33 0.97 -12.52 3.15
CA ILE A 33 0.98 -11.72 4.38
C ILE A 33 2.42 -11.29 4.72
N VAL A 34 3.38 -12.21 4.67
CA VAL A 34 4.81 -11.94 4.92
C VAL A 34 5.36 -10.95 3.90
N ALA A 35 5.07 -11.14 2.61
CA ALA A 35 5.48 -10.23 1.55
C ALA A 35 4.90 -8.82 1.77
N ARG A 36 3.60 -8.70 2.09
CA ARG A 36 3.00 -7.39 2.42
C ARG A 36 3.56 -6.78 3.70
N SER A 37 3.91 -7.60 4.68
CA SER A 37 4.42 -7.13 5.97
C SER A 37 5.88 -6.65 5.91
N ASN A 38 6.72 -7.25 5.05
CA ASN A 38 8.15 -6.97 5.02
C ASN A 38 8.55 -5.77 4.13
N VAL A 39 7.71 -5.39 3.16
CA VAL A 39 8.01 -4.29 2.22
C VAL A 39 8.31 -2.97 2.95
N ARG A 40 7.51 -2.60 3.97
CA ARG A 40 7.75 -1.36 4.73
C ARG A 40 9.03 -1.40 5.57
N PRO A 41 9.28 -2.43 6.41
CA PRO A 41 10.56 -2.59 7.10
C PRO A 41 11.79 -2.51 6.19
N GLU A 42 11.77 -3.17 5.04
CA GLU A 42 12.88 -3.18 4.08
C GLU A 42 13.13 -1.80 3.48
N ARG A 43 12.07 -1.11 3.04
CA ARG A 43 12.15 0.27 2.54
C ARG A 43 12.71 1.22 3.61
N MET A 44 12.24 1.11 4.85
CA MET A 44 12.75 1.90 5.98
C MET A 44 14.24 1.63 6.23
N GLN A 45 14.68 0.37 6.18
CA GLN A 45 16.08 0.01 6.36
C GLN A 45 16.96 0.64 5.28
N LYS A 46 16.55 0.57 4.01
CA LYS A 46 17.30 1.19 2.91
C LYS A 46 17.38 2.71 3.04
N LEU A 47 16.29 3.38 3.46
CA LEU A 47 16.31 4.82 3.77
C LEU A 47 17.26 5.15 4.94
N LYS A 48 17.32 4.30 5.96
CA LYS A 48 18.26 4.47 7.08
C LYS A 48 19.71 4.32 6.63
N VAL A 49 20.00 3.36 5.76
CA VAL A 49 21.34 3.18 5.17
C VAL A 49 21.72 4.41 4.34
N ALA A 50 20.84 4.90 3.48
CA ALA A 50 21.06 6.14 2.72
C ALA A 50 21.32 7.34 3.64
N GLY A 51 20.58 7.44 4.75
CA GLY A 51 20.78 8.47 5.77
C GLY A 51 22.13 8.44 6.47
N ASN A 52 22.70 7.24 6.62
CA ASN A 52 24.00 7.02 7.25
C ASN A 52 25.16 7.18 6.26
N SER A 53 25.01 6.69 5.03
CA SER A 53 26.07 6.72 4.01
C SER A 53 26.10 8.02 3.20
N GLY A 54 24.99 8.76 3.13
CA GLY A 54 24.83 9.88 2.21
C GLY A 54 24.68 9.48 0.73
N GLN A 55 24.65 8.17 0.45
CA GLN A 55 24.42 7.65 -0.90
C GLN A 55 22.95 7.86 -1.29
N ASN A 56 22.73 8.48 -2.45
CA ASN A 56 21.39 8.65 -2.99
C ASN A 56 20.79 7.26 -3.32
N PRO A 57 19.62 6.90 -2.77
CA PRO A 57 18.97 5.61 -3.07
C PRO A 57 18.25 5.58 -4.43
N GLY A 58 18.19 6.71 -5.14
CA GLY A 58 17.57 6.89 -6.45
C GLY A 58 16.15 7.44 -6.37
N PHE A 59 15.75 8.27 -7.35
CA PHE A 59 14.43 8.88 -7.41
C PHE A 59 13.31 7.83 -7.46
N ASP A 60 13.41 6.82 -8.32
CA ASP A 60 12.40 5.76 -8.46
C ASP A 60 12.11 5.05 -7.13
N PHE A 61 13.15 4.77 -6.36
CA PHE A 61 12.99 4.14 -5.05
C PHE A 61 12.30 5.07 -4.04
N LEU A 62 12.65 6.36 -4.05
CA LEU A 62 11.99 7.34 -3.18
C LEU A 62 10.52 7.52 -3.56
N LEU A 63 10.21 7.50 -4.86
CA LEU A 63 8.85 7.56 -5.38
C LEU A 63 8.04 6.32 -4.97
N GLU A 64 8.61 5.11 -5.09
CA GLU A 64 8.01 3.86 -4.65
C GLU A 64 7.72 3.85 -3.13
N CYS A 65 8.56 4.54 -2.34
CA CYS A 65 8.36 4.71 -0.90
C CYS A 65 7.37 5.83 -0.57
N TRP A 66 7.04 6.70 -1.52
CA TRP A 66 6.26 7.91 -1.28
C TRP A 66 4.77 7.63 -0.99
N ASP A 67 4.28 6.42 -1.28
CA ASP A 67 2.92 5.98 -0.93
C ASP A 67 2.71 5.76 0.58
N ASP A 68 3.77 5.63 1.37
CA ASP A 68 3.69 5.42 2.82
C ASP A 68 3.96 6.73 3.58
N PRO A 69 2.97 7.29 4.31
CA PRO A 69 3.14 8.53 5.08
C PRO A 69 4.29 8.49 6.10
N ALA A 70 4.59 7.32 6.68
CA ALA A 70 5.69 7.18 7.62
C ALA A 70 7.05 7.30 6.92
N LEU A 71 7.16 6.77 5.69
CA LEU A 71 8.37 6.87 4.88
C LEU A 71 8.51 8.27 4.29
N GLN A 72 7.42 8.94 3.90
CA GLN A 72 7.47 10.35 3.44
C GLN A 72 8.18 11.26 4.46
N ILE A 73 7.90 11.10 5.76
CA ILE A 73 8.55 11.90 6.82
C ILE A 73 10.07 11.68 6.81
N VAL A 74 10.51 10.42 6.64
CA VAL A 74 11.93 10.07 6.60
C VAL A 74 12.57 10.63 5.33
N ILE A 75 11.93 10.46 4.18
CA ILE A 75 12.43 10.97 2.89
C ILE A 75 12.57 12.49 2.94
N ARG A 76 11.57 13.23 3.43
CA ARG A 76 11.66 14.69 3.59
C ARG A 76 12.87 15.11 4.43
N LYS A 77 13.13 14.42 5.55
CA LYS A 77 14.31 14.67 6.39
C LYS A 77 15.62 14.41 5.63
N LEU A 78 15.66 13.36 4.81
CA LEU A 78 16.83 13.04 3.99
C LEU A 78 17.07 14.10 2.91
N LEU A 79 16.04 14.55 2.21
CA LEU A 79 16.18 15.57 1.16
C LEU A 79 16.69 16.91 1.73
N VAL A 80 16.24 17.30 2.93
CA VAL A 80 16.77 18.48 3.63
C VAL A 80 18.23 18.27 4.03
N LYS A 81 18.60 17.05 4.43
CA LYS A 81 19.98 16.71 4.82
C LYS A 81 20.93 16.60 3.63
N PHE A 82 20.43 16.21 2.46
CA PHE A 82 21.22 15.92 1.26
C PHE A 82 20.66 16.65 0.03
N PRO A 83 20.69 18.00 0.02
CA PRO A 83 20.16 18.79 -1.10
C PRO A 83 20.88 18.51 -2.43
N GLN A 84 22.12 18.03 -2.38
CA GLN A 84 22.89 17.66 -3.57
C GLN A 84 22.32 16.47 -4.35
N TRP A 85 21.33 15.75 -3.79
CA TRP A 85 20.64 14.70 -4.52
C TRP A 85 19.73 15.22 -5.63
N GLY A 86 19.42 16.52 -5.66
CA GLY A 86 18.61 17.12 -6.73
C GLY A 86 17.17 16.61 -6.72
N ILE A 87 16.62 16.29 -5.55
CA ILE A 87 15.25 15.80 -5.39
C ILE A 87 14.57 16.67 -4.32
N VAL A 88 13.36 17.12 -4.61
CA VAL A 88 12.58 17.99 -3.72
C VAL A 88 11.18 17.42 -3.51
N ALA A 89 10.60 17.72 -2.35
CA ALA A 89 9.23 17.35 -2.01
C ALA A 89 8.39 18.61 -1.77
N VAL A 90 7.51 18.95 -2.71
CA VAL A 90 6.68 20.16 -2.70
C VAL A 90 5.21 19.76 -2.77
N ASP A 91 4.38 20.30 -1.88
CA ASP A 91 2.92 20.09 -1.85
C ASP A 91 2.47 18.62 -1.91
N GLY A 92 3.24 17.72 -1.30
CA GLY A 92 2.92 16.30 -1.28
C GLY A 92 3.44 15.51 -2.48
N VAL A 93 4.15 16.15 -3.41
CA VAL A 93 4.72 15.53 -4.61
C VAL A 93 6.24 15.48 -4.51
N LEU A 94 6.84 14.37 -4.97
CA LEU A 94 8.28 14.19 -5.10
C LEU A 94 8.69 14.46 -6.55
N MET A 95 9.69 15.31 -6.77
CA MET A 95 10.18 15.65 -8.12
C MET A 95 11.71 15.78 -8.13
N GLU A 96 12.31 15.46 -9.26
CA GLU A 96 13.70 15.82 -9.53
C GLU A 96 13.79 17.33 -9.82
N TRP A 97 14.76 17.98 -9.22
CA TRP A 97 15.10 19.37 -9.45
C TRP A 97 16.35 19.41 -10.32
N ASP A 98 16.16 19.65 -11.62
CA ASP A 98 17.25 19.97 -12.52
C ASP A 98 17.71 21.41 -12.25
N LYS A 99 19.02 21.63 -12.25
CA LYS A 99 19.62 22.92 -11.90
C LYS A 99 19.63 23.89 -13.07
#